data_AF-A0A8J7C2A6-F1
#
_entry.id   AF-A0A8J7C2A6-F1
#
_cell.length_a   1.000
_cell.length_b   1.000
_cell.length_c   1.000
_cell.angle_alpha   90.00
_cell.angle_beta   90.00
_cell.angle_gamma   90.00
#
_symmetry.space_group_name_H-M   'P 1'
#
loop_
_entity.id
_entity.type
_entity.pdbx_description
1 polymer ?
#
loop_
_entity_poly.entity_id
_entity_poly.type
_entity_poly.pdbx_seq_one_letter_code
_entity_poly.pdbx_strand_id
1 'polypeptide(L)'
;MESREELDLLLKELVKDYAFLVKGFSNPLARQVSRLSAGAEDYRVLKSYIVDLARYANQAYHRDGTDRYMYRAPVLMLFHGDRRAMSYEENAHLVCHHAMLAAVSLGLGSTIIGMVPPIVDRSKLLRERYGIPKGNKVMTSLILGYPRYRYRKSIRRDLKAVRIID
;
A
#
# COMPACT_ATOMS: atom_id res chain seq x y z
N MET A 1 8.85 21.31 4.59
CA MET A 1 8.99 20.86 5.98
C MET A 1 7.75 20.06 6.39
N GLU A 2 6.55 20.62 6.21
CA GLU A 2 5.25 19.99 6.46
C GLU A 2 5.05 18.60 5.83
N SER A 3 5.36 18.42 4.54
CA SER A 3 5.18 17.11 3.87
C SER A 3 6.04 15.97 4.46
N ARG A 4 7.20 16.27 5.05
CA ARG A 4 8.05 15.23 5.68
C ARG A 4 7.46 14.76 7.00
N GLU A 5 6.95 15.70 7.80
CA GLU A 5 6.28 15.41 9.07
C GLU A 5 5.03 14.55 8.86
N GLU A 6 4.26 14.81 7.79
CA GLU A 6 3.11 13.98 7.41
C GLU A 6 3.49 12.53 7.10
N LEU A 7 4.57 12.32 6.35
CA LEU A 7 5.06 10.98 6.02
C LEU A 7 5.64 10.27 7.25
N ASP A 8 6.32 10.99 8.14
CA ASP A 8 6.86 10.41 9.37
C ASP A 8 5.74 10.05 10.36
N LEU A 9 4.64 10.82 10.42
CA LEU A 9 3.43 10.42 11.15
C LEU A 9 2.82 9.15 10.55
N LEU A 10 2.61 9.12 9.23
CA LEU A 10 2.04 7.96 8.56
C LEU A 10 2.87 6.70 8.82
N LEU A 11 4.20 6.81 8.76
CA LEU A 11 5.11 5.72 9.06
C LEU A 11 4.93 5.19 10.48
N LYS A 12 4.78 6.07 11.47
CA LYS A 12 4.52 5.66 12.87
C LYS A 12 3.20 4.91 13.00
N GLU A 13 2.13 5.41 12.35
CA GLU A 13 0.83 4.74 12.37
C GLU A 13 0.87 3.39 11.65
N LEU A 14 1.52 3.29 10.48
CA LEU A 14 1.76 2.03 9.77
C LEU A 14 2.46 1.00 10.69
N VAL A 15 3.57 1.38 11.31
CA VAL A 15 4.34 0.49 12.21
C VAL A 15 3.48 0.02 13.37
N LYS A 16 2.75 0.92 14.01
CA LYS A 16 1.87 0.63 15.15
C LYS A 16 0.73 -0.34 14.77
N ASP A 17 0.01 -0.05 13.70
CA ASP A 17 -1.12 -0.87 13.24
C ASP A 17 -0.64 -2.27 12.80
N TYR A 18 0.47 -2.34 12.07
CA TYR A 18 1.02 -3.62 11.64
C TYR A 18 1.64 -4.41 12.80
N ALA A 19 2.15 -3.77 13.86
CA ALA A 19 2.58 -4.45 15.07
C ALA A 19 1.39 -5.13 15.76
N PHE A 20 0.24 -4.45 15.81
CA PHE A 20 -1.00 -5.02 16.33
C PHE A 20 -1.46 -6.23 15.49
N LEU A 21 -1.43 -6.13 14.16
CA LEU A 21 -1.74 -7.23 13.26
C LEU A 21 -0.82 -8.44 13.51
N VAL A 22 0.50 -8.22 13.52
CA VAL A 22 1.49 -9.28 13.75
C VAL A 22 1.28 -9.96 15.10
N LYS A 23 1.02 -9.18 16.17
CA LYS A 23 0.72 -9.72 17.51
C LYS A 23 -0.57 -10.53 17.52
N GLY A 24 -1.63 -10.05 16.85
CA GLY A 24 -2.89 -10.77 16.70
C GLY A 24 -2.68 -12.14 16.04
N PHE A 25 -1.86 -12.20 14.99
CA PHE A 25 -1.53 -13.46 14.31
C PHE A 25 -0.70 -14.44 15.15
N SER A 26 -0.08 -14.01 16.25
CA SER A 26 0.54 -14.92 17.22
C SER A 26 -0.50 -15.71 18.02
N ASN A 27 -1.74 -15.23 18.15
CA ASN A 27 -2.83 -15.90 18.85
C ASN A 27 -3.52 -16.97 17.97
N PRO A 28 -3.57 -18.26 18.38
CA PRO A 28 -4.24 -19.33 17.65
C PRO A 28 -5.71 -19.06 17.32
N LEU A 29 -6.46 -18.44 18.24
CA LEU A 29 -7.89 -18.16 18.07
C LEU A 29 -8.10 -17.08 17.01
N ALA A 30 -7.32 -15.99 17.06
CA ALA A 30 -7.40 -14.92 16.07
C ALA A 30 -7.04 -15.42 14.66
N ARG A 31 -6.05 -16.33 14.55
CA ARG A 31 -5.73 -16.99 13.28
C ARG A 31 -6.91 -17.81 12.74
N GLN A 32 -7.57 -18.57 13.62
CA GLN A 32 -8.67 -19.43 13.21
C GLN A 32 -9.90 -18.62 12.79
N VAL A 33 -10.22 -17.53 13.50
CA VAL A 33 -11.28 -16.58 13.12
C VAL A 33 -10.96 -15.94 11.77
N SER A 34 -9.75 -15.43 11.57
CA SER A 34 -9.33 -14.82 10.31
C SER A 34 -9.42 -15.80 9.13
N ARG A 35 -9.08 -17.07 9.34
CA ARG A 35 -9.21 -18.12 8.31
C ARG A 35 -10.66 -18.38 7.93
N LEU A 36 -11.57 -18.35 8.90
CA LEU A 36 -12.99 -18.59 8.67
C LEU A 36 -13.69 -17.40 8.02
N SER A 37 -13.30 -16.16 8.33
CA SER A 37 -13.92 -14.96 7.77
C SER A 37 -13.40 -14.57 6.39
N ALA A 38 -12.09 -14.71 6.13
CA ALA A 38 -11.48 -14.31 4.86
C ALA A 38 -11.51 -15.42 3.80
N GLY A 39 -11.77 -16.68 4.18
CA GLY A 39 -11.56 -17.82 3.29
C GLY A 39 -10.09 -18.23 3.20
N ALA A 40 -9.83 -19.43 2.65
CA ALA A 40 -8.51 -20.07 2.73
C ALA A 40 -7.43 -19.45 1.83
N GLU A 41 -7.81 -18.77 0.76
CA GLU A 41 -6.89 -18.13 -0.18
C GLU A 41 -6.42 -16.76 0.36
N ASP A 42 -7.36 -15.90 0.71
CA ASP A 42 -7.07 -14.59 1.34
C ASP A 42 -6.35 -14.75 2.68
N TYR A 43 -6.66 -15.80 3.46
CA TYR A 43 -5.92 -16.11 4.68
C TYR A 43 -4.45 -16.46 4.41
N ARG A 44 -4.17 -17.22 3.34
CA ARG A 44 -2.79 -17.55 2.95
C ARG A 44 -2.04 -16.29 2.53
N VAL A 45 -2.67 -15.43 1.72
CA VAL A 45 -2.07 -14.15 1.32
C VAL A 45 -1.77 -13.27 2.53
N LEU A 46 -2.76 -13.10 3.41
CA LEU A 46 -2.64 -12.33 4.64
C LEU A 46 -1.52 -12.86 5.55
N LYS A 47 -1.46 -14.18 5.78
CA LYS A 47 -0.46 -14.79 6.65
C LYS A 47 0.94 -14.79 6.05
N SER A 48 1.11 -15.28 4.82
CA SER A 48 2.44 -15.55 4.24
C SER A 48 3.09 -14.34 3.57
N TYR A 49 2.29 -13.35 3.14
CA TYR A 49 2.84 -12.14 2.51
C TYR A 49 2.70 -10.93 3.41
N ILE A 50 1.48 -10.59 3.84
CA ILE A 50 1.24 -9.33 4.56
C ILE A 50 1.85 -9.35 5.96
N VAL A 51 1.62 -10.40 6.76
CA VAL A 51 2.16 -10.51 8.13
C VAL A 51 3.67 -10.66 8.12
N ASP A 52 4.24 -11.42 7.19
CA ASP A 52 5.70 -11.59 7.10
C ASP A 52 6.40 -10.30 6.63
N LEU A 53 5.83 -9.60 5.64
CA LEU A 53 6.30 -8.27 5.22
C LEU A 53 6.20 -7.25 6.35
N ALA A 54 5.07 -7.21 7.06
CA ALA A 54 4.87 -6.36 8.22
C ALA A 54 5.87 -6.64 9.33
N ARG A 55 6.15 -7.92 9.63
CA ARG A 55 7.15 -8.31 10.63
C ARG A 55 8.54 -7.83 10.22
N TYR A 56 8.95 -8.07 8.98
CA TYR A 56 10.23 -7.61 8.44
C TYR A 56 10.36 -6.09 8.50
N ALA A 57 9.32 -5.37 8.05
CA ALA A 57 9.31 -3.91 8.03
C ALA A 57 9.38 -3.31 9.44
N ASN A 58 8.60 -3.84 10.38
CA ASN A 58 8.63 -3.39 11.78
C ASN A 58 9.96 -3.72 12.47
N GLN A 59 10.54 -4.89 12.22
CA GLN A 59 11.86 -5.24 12.75
C GLN A 59 12.94 -4.26 12.28
N ALA A 60 12.94 -3.90 10.98
CA ALA A 60 13.85 -2.90 10.46
C ALA A 60 13.63 -1.52 11.12
N TYR A 61 12.37 -1.08 11.21
CA TYR A 61 12.03 0.19 11.87
C TYR A 61 12.47 0.25 13.33
N HIS A 62 12.22 -0.80 14.12
CA HIS A 62 12.62 -0.83 15.53
C HIS A 62 14.12 -0.97 15.74
N ARG A 63 14.85 -1.57 14.80
CA ARG A 63 16.31 -1.72 14.89
C ARG A 63 17.04 -0.40 14.65
N ASP A 64 16.66 0.33 13.60
CA ASP A 64 17.45 1.47 13.12
C ASP A 64 16.61 2.60 12.47
N GLY A 65 15.28 2.56 12.61
CA GLY A 65 14.38 3.54 12.00
C GLY A 65 14.22 3.39 10.48
N THR A 66 14.70 2.29 9.88
CA THR A 66 14.56 2.07 8.43
C THR A 66 13.09 1.97 8.04
N ASP A 67 12.66 2.87 7.16
CA ASP A 67 11.36 2.82 6.50
C ASP A 67 11.34 1.76 5.39
N ARG A 68 10.62 0.67 5.64
CA ARG A 68 10.34 -0.41 4.67
C ARG A 68 8.92 -0.39 4.12
N TYR A 69 8.11 0.59 4.52
CA TYR A 69 6.76 0.76 4.00
C TYR A 69 6.72 1.72 2.81
N MET A 70 7.39 2.86 2.92
CA MET A 70 7.39 3.92 1.90
C MET A 70 8.79 4.23 1.36
N TYR A 71 9.81 3.49 1.80
CA TYR A 71 11.19 3.57 1.30
C TYR A 71 11.80 4.98 1.34
N ARG A 72 11.39 5.80 2.31
CA ARG A 72 11.78 7.21 2.45
C ARG A 72 11.49 8.06 1.20
N ALA A 73 10.51 7.65 0.39
CA ALA A 73 10.09 8.47 -0.75
C ALA A 73 9.63 9.85 -0.28
N PRO A 74 9.97 10.93 -1.01
CA PRO A 74 9.60 12.29 -0.63
C PRO A 74 8.12 12.60 -0.84
N VAL A 75 7.41 11.83 -1.67
CA VAL A 75 6.00 12.07 -2.01
C VAL A 75 5.21 10.77 -1.93
N LEU A 76 4.00 10.87 -1.39
CA LEU A 76 2.96 9.84 -1.41
C LEU A 76 1.69 10.44 -1.99
N MET A 77 1.07 9.74 -2.93
CA MET A 77 -0.27 10.02 -3.45
C MET A 77 -1.23 8.95 -2.94
N LEU A 78 -2.40 9.38 -2.44
CA LEU A 78 -3.49 8.50 -2.05
C LEU A 78 -4.61 8.61 -3.07
N PHE A 79 -5.05 7.48 -3.62
CA PHE A 79 -6.14 7.43 -4.60
C PHE A 79 -7.39 6.94 -3.88
N HIS A 80 -8.35 7.85 -3.72
CA HIS A 80 -9.61 7.59 -3.03
C HIS A 80 -10.79 8.11 -3.84
N GLY A 81 -11.96 7.50 -3.67
CA GLY A 81 -13.16 7.79 -4.45
C GLY A 81 -14.41 7.29 -3.75
N ASP A 82 -15.58 7.77 -4.17
CA ASP A 82 -16.86 7.34 -3.60
C ASP A 82 -17.03 5.82 -3.77
N ARG A 83 -17.22 5.11 -2.65
CA ARG A 83 -17.43 3.65 -2.65
C ARG A 83 -18.72 3.21 -3.35
N ARG A 84 -19.61 4.15 -3.65
CA ARG A 84 -20.87 3.92 -4.35
C ARG A 84 -20.76 4.13 -5.86
N ALA A 85 -19.67 4.74 -6.34
CA ALA A 85 -19.46 4.92 -7.77
C ALA A 85 -19.23 3.56 -8.44
N MET A 86 -19.65 3.42 -9.70
CA MET A 86 -19.36 2.22 -10.47
C MET A 86 -17.85 2.10 -10.74
N SER A 87 -17.30 0.89 -10.62
CA SER A 87 -15.90 0.57 -10.93
C SER A 87 -14.86 1.44 -10.21
N TYR A 88 -15.16 1.86 -8.97
CA TYR A 88 -14.31 2.78 -8.23
C TYR A 88 -12.89 2.23 -7.96
N GLU A 89 -12.72 0.91 -7.81
CA GLU A 89 -11.41 0.27 -7.61
C GLU A 89 -10.58 0.30 -8.90
N GLU A 90 -11.19 -0.12 -10.02
CA GLU A 90 -10.56 -0.13 -11.34
C GLU A 90 -10.16 1.30 -11.75
N ASN A 91 -11.06 2.27 -11.54
CA ASN A 91 -10.81 3.67 -11.83
C ASN A 91 -9.60 4.22 -11.05
N ALA A 92 -9.49 3.90 -9.76
CA ALA A 92 -8.33 4.30 -8.97
C ALA A 92 -7.02 3.71 -9.48
N HIS A 93 -7.02 2.43 -9.87
CA HIS A 93 -5.83 1.79 -10.42
C HIS A 93 -5.45 2.33 -11.80
N LEU A 94 -6.42 2.64 -12.67
CA LEU A 94 -6.17 3.28 -13.96
C LEU A 94 -5.56 4.67 -13.78
N VAL A 95 -6.14 5.51 -12.92
CA VAL A 95 -5.60 6.85 -12.64
C VAL A 95 -4.22 6.76 -11.99
N CYS A 96 -4.01 5.82 -11.07
CA CYS A 96 -2.70 5.57 -10.48
C CYS A 96 -1.67 5.15 -11.54
N HIS A 97 -2.04 4.29 -12.49
CA HIS A 97 -1.17 3.89 -13.60
C HIS A 97 -0.81 5.08 -14.50
N HIS A 98 -1.77 5.95 -14.82
CA HIS A 98 -1.48 7.19 -15.56
C HIS A 98 -0.52 8.10 -14.79
N ALA A 99 -0.67 8.22 -13.46
CA ALA A 99 0.28 8.95 -12.62
C ALA A 99 1.69 8.33 -12.66
N MET A 100 1.81 7.00 -12.70
CA MET A 100 3.09 6.31 -12.87
C MET A 100 3.75 6.62 -14.23
N LEU A 101 2.96 6.63 -15.32
CA LEU A 101 3.46 6.97 -16.65
C LEU A 101 3.93 8.43 -16.71
N ALA A 102 3.14 9.35 -16.14
CA ALA A 102 3.50 10.76 -16.01
C ALA A 102 4.80 10.92 -15.21
N ALA A 103 4.94 10.24 -14.08
CA ALA A 103 6.16 10.25 -13.27
C ALA A 103 7.39 9.83 -14.09
N VAL A 104 7.30 8.74 -14.84
CA VAL A 104 8.40 8.27 -15.70
C VAL A 104 8.73 9.29 -16.79
N SER A 105 7.73 9.91 -17.42
CA SER A 105 7.95 10.96 -18.43
C SER A 105 8.68 12.19 -17.89
N LEU A 106 8.53 12.46 -16.59
CA LEU A 106 9.21 13.54 -15.86
C LEU A 106 10.55 13.12 -15.25
N GLY A 107 11.03 11.90 -15.52
CA GLY A 107 12.29 11.37 -14.98
C GLY A 107 12.22 10.95 -13.50
N LEU A 108 11.01 10.79 -12.95
CA LEU A 108 10.78 10.31 -11.58
C LEU A 108 10.61 8.79 -11.57
N GLY A 109 10.97 8.19 -10.43
CA GLY A 109 10.61 6.81 -10.09
C GLY A 109 9.30 6.80 -9.30
N SER A 110 8.48 5.78 -9.51
CA SER A 110 7.25 5.57 -8.76
C SER A 110 6.95 4.09 -8.50
N THR A 111 6.27 3.78 -7.41
CA THR A 111 5.75 2.43 -7.14
C THR A 111 4.51 2.47 -6.26
N ILE A 112 3.59 1.52 -6.49
CA ILE A 112 2.39 1.35 -5.68
C ILE A 112 2.75 0.74 -4.33
N ILE A 113 2.16 1.25 -3.24
CA ILE A 113 2.32 0.70 -1.88
C ILE A 113 0.98 0.17 -1.34
N GLY A 114 0.71 -1.11 -1.60
CA GLY A 114 -0.54 -1.77 -1.16
C GLY A 114 -0.75 -1.83 0.37
N MET A 115 0.30 -1.62 1.16
CA MET A 115 0.24 -1.65 2.63
C MET A 115 -0.31 -0.34 3.23
N VAL A 116 -0.36 0.76 2.48
CA VAL A 116 -0.83 2.06 3.00
C VAL A 116 -2.37 2.16 3.03
N PRO A 117 -3.10 1.88 1.93
CA PRO A 117 -4.55 2.07 1.89
C PRO A 117 -5.32 1.40 3.03
N PRO A 118 -5.06 0.13 3.42
CA PRO A 118 -5.81 -0.51 4.49
C PRO A 118 -5.67 0.16 5.86
N ILE A 119 -4.53 0.82 6.13
CA ILE A 119 -4.29 1.56 7.38
C ILE A 119 -5.01 2.90 7.34
N VAL A 120 -4.86 3.64 6.25
CA VAL A 120 -5.50 4.96 6.09
C VAL A 120 -7.02 4.82 6.07
N ASP A 121 -7.55 3.83 5.34
CA ASP A 121 -8.99 3.70 5.13
C ASP A 121 -9.76 3.42 6.44
N ARG A 122 -9.15 2.70 7.39
CA ARG A 122 -9.74 2.39 8.71
C ARG A 122 -9.47 3.43 9.80
N SER A 123 -8.47 4.30 9.61
CA SER A 123 -8.05 5.25 10.63
C SER A 123 -8.80 6.58 10.53
N LYS A 124 -9.69 6.85 11.49
CA LYS A 124 -10.39 8.14 11.58
C LYS A 124 -9.40 9.32 11.59
N LEU A 125 -8.32 9.19 12.36
CA LEU A 125 -7.25 10.20 12.46
C LEU A 125 -6.62 10.50 11.10
N LEU A 126 -6.16 9.47 10.38
CA LEU A 126 -5.48 9.67 9.09
C LEU A 126 -6.43 10.20 8.03
N ARG A 127 -7.69 9.76 8.03
CA ARG A 127 -8.71 10.27 7.10
C ARG A 127 -9.01 11.75 7.31
N GLU A 128 -9.21 12.15 8.56
CA GLU A 128 -9.44 13.57 8.90
C GLU A 128 -8.22 14.41 8.52
N ARG A 129 -7.01 13.93 8.84
CA ARG A 129 -5.76 14.63 8.54
C ARG A 129 -5.50 14.80 7.03
N TYR A 130 -5.85 13.79 6.22
CA TYR A 130 -5.65 13.82 4.77
C TYR A 130 -6.88 14.31 3.99
N GLY A 131 -7.92 14.80 4.67
CA GLY A 131 -9.12 15.32 4.03
C GLY A 131 -9.93 14.27 3.25
N ILE A 132 -9.86 12.99 3.65
CA ILE A 132 -10.55 11.89 2.96
C ILE A 132 -12.02 11.83 3.45
N PRO A 133 -13.02 12.10 2.59
CA PRO A 133 -14.43 12.12 3.00
C PRO A 133 -14.90 10.76 3.53
N LYS A 134 -15.86 10.74 4.47
CA LYS A 134 -16.41 9.49 5.05
C LYS A 134 -17.00 8.55 4.00
N GLY A 135 -17.53 9.08 2.89
CA GLY A 135 -18.07 8.28 1.77
C GLY A 135 -17.01 7.61 0.91
N ASN A 136 -15.77 8.11 0.93
CA ASN A 136 -14.73 7.58 0.04
C ASN A 136 -14.09 6.31 0.64
N LYS A 137 -13.57 5.46 -0.23
CA LYS A 137 -12.62 4.40 0.12
C LYS A 137 -11.24 4.82 -0.38
N VAL A 138 -10.17 4.43 0.30
CA VAL A 138 -8.80 4.54 -0.22
C VAL A 138 -8.44 3.23 -0.90
N MET A 139 -8.24 3.24 -2.21
CA MET A 139 -8.04 2.02 -3.00
C MET A 139 -6.57 1.70 -3.20
N THR A 140 -5.77 2.71 -3.54
CA THR A 140 -4.34 2.51 -3.81
C THR A 140 -3.53 3.72 -3.37
N SER A 141 -2.21 3.55 -3.31
CA SER A 141 -1.28 4.62 -3.03
C SER A 141 -0.05 4.49 -3.90
N LEU A 142 0.60 5.62 -4.20
CA LEU A 142 1.79 5.69 -5.03
C LEU A 142 2.85 6.51 -4.32
N ILE A 143 4.03 5.94 -4.13
CA ILE A 143 5.19 6.74 -3.73
C ILE A 143 5.95 7.22 -4.96
N LEU A 144 6.50 8.43 -4.89
CA LEU A 144 7.24 9.06 -5.98
C LEU A 144 8.51 9.73 -5.44
N GLY A 145 9.55 9.78 -6.28
CA GLY A 145 10.78 10.51 -6.00
C GLY A 145 11.85 10.28 -7.04
N TYR A 146 13.05 10.79 -6.79
CA TYR A 146 14.20 10.52 -7.64
C TYR A 146 14.79 9.13 -7.32
N PRO A 147 14.84 8.21 -8.29
CA PRO A 147 15.34 6.87 -8.04
C PRO A 147 16.84 6.91 -7.78
N ARG A 148 17.29 6.33 -6.66
CA ARG A 148 18.72 6.20 -6.34
C ARG A 148 19.47 5.34 -7.37
N TYR A 149 18.78 4.37 -7.96
CA TYR A 149 19.35 3.42 -8.91
C TYR A 149 18.61 3.51 -10.25
N ARG A 150 19.37 3.50 -11.35
CA ARG A 150 18.83 3.39 -12.71
C ARG A 150 19.12 2.01 -13.26
N TYR A 151 18.06 1.28 -13.62
CA TYR A 151 18.20 -0.03 -14.23
C TYR A 151 18.26 0.12 -15.75
N ARG A 152 19.20 -0.59 -16.40
CA ARG A 152 19.36 -0.57 -17.87
C ARG A 152 18.32 -1.44 -18.60
N LYS A 153 17.70 -2.38 -17.90
CA LYS A 153 16.74 -3.34 -18.45
C LYS A 153 15.51 -3.39 -17.57
N SER A 154 14.33 -3.49 -18.19
CA SER A 154 13.09 -3.79 -17.48
C SER A 154 13.03 -5.28 -17.13
N ILE A 155 12.11 -5.63 -16.22
CA ILE A 155 11.80 -7.03 -15.93
C ILE A 155 11.03 -7.58 -17.13
N ARG A 156 11.54 -8.66 -17.74
CA ARG A 156 10.80 -9.40 -18.75
C ARG A 156 9.63 -10.12 -18.08
N ARG A 157 8.42 -9.90 -18.57
CA ARG A 157 7.21 -10.62 -18.13
C ARG A 157 6.69 -11.47 -19.26
N ASP A 158 6.32 -12.71 -18.94
CA ASP A 158 5.68 -13.61 -19.88
C ASP A 158 4.17 -13.34 -19.89
N LEU A 159 3.66 -12.89 -21.03
CA LEU A 159 2.22 -12.76 -21.24
C LEU A 159 1.61 -14.17 -21.36
N LYS A 160 0.52 -14.43 -20.62
CA LYS A 160 -0.13 -15.75 -20.64
C LYS A 160 -0.83 -16.02 -21.97
N ALA A 161 -1.76 -15.16 -22.37
CA ALA A 161 -2.44 -15.21 -23.65
C ALA A 161 -3.21 -13.90 -23.90
N VAL A 162 -3.36 -13.53 -25.17
CA VAL A 162 -4.37 -12.56 -25.64
C VAL A 162 -5.21 -13.30 -26.67
N ARG A 163 -6.53 -13.34 -26.49
CA ARG A 163 -7.46 -13.99 -27.42
C ARG A 163 -8.23 -12.91 -28.15
N ILE A 164 -8.16 -12.94 -29.48
CA ILE A 164 -8.99 -12.13 -30.36
C ILE A 164 -10.13 -13.04 -30.82
N ILE A 165 -11.35 -12.56 -30.71
CA ILE A 165 -12.54 -13.21 -31.24
C ILE A 165 -12.99 -12.34 -32.42
N ASP A 166 -12.84 -12.88 -33.62
CA ASP A 166 -13.24 -12.28 -34.90
C ASP A 166 -14.55 -12.88 -35.43
#